data_AF-A0A2X2I6T3-F1
#
_entry.id   AF-A0A2X2I6T3-F1
#
_cell.length_a   1.000
_cell.length_b   1.000
_cell.length_c   1.000
_cell.angle_alpha   90.00
_cell.angle_beta   90.00
_cell.angle_gamma   90.00
#
_symmetry.space_group_name_H-M   'P 1'
#
loop_
_entity.id
_entity.type
_entity.pdbx_description
1 polymer ?
#
loop_
_entity_poly.entity_id
_entity_poly.type
_entity_poly.pdbx_seq_one_letter_code
_entity_poly.pdbx_strand_id
1 'polypeptide(L)'
;MNNQNDYIEAAQQIIASLGLPRAQQNERSALCLLALLNLTPGKAWADAENPLVGITPIMNWVREHYGKVYAPNTRETFRRQSMHQFCAAGVALYNPDKPDRPVNSPKAVYQIEPAALSTLRTFGSPAWHDSLATY
;
A
#
# COMPACT_ATOMS: atom_id res chain seq x y z
N MET A 1 23.41 -4.29 -3.99
CA MET A 1 22.18 -4.06 -4.77
C MET A 1 21.16 -3.47 -3.81
N ASN A 2 20.52 -2.36 -4.20
CA ASN A 2 19.79 -1.50 -3.27
C ASN A 2 18.39 -2.11 -3.03
N ASN A 3 18.25 -3.00 -2.03
CA ASN A 3 17.01 -3.69 -1.69
C ASN A 3 15.76 -2.79 -1.67
N GLN A 4 15.90 -1.49 -1.37
CA GLN A 4 14.79 -0.53 -1.42
C GLN A 4 14.15 -0.39 -2.81
N ASN A 5 14.95 -0.29 -3.87
CA ASN A 5 14.44 -0.12 -5.22
C ASN A 5 13.72 -1.38 -5.71
N ASP A 6 14.28 -2.57 -5.41
CA ASP A 6 13.67 -3.85 -5.76
C ASP A 6 12.24 -3.97 -5.18
N TYR A 7 12.02 -3.51 -3.94
CA TYR A 7 10.70 -3.53 -3.31
C TYR A 7 9.74 -2.52 -3.92
N ILE A 8 10.23 -1.33 -4.30
CA ILE A 8 9.41 -0.33 -4.99
C ILE A 8 8.98 -0.86 -6.35
N GLU A 9 9.90 -1.42 -7.13
CA GLU A 9 9.62 -2.00 -8.45
C GLU A 9 8.66 -3.19 -8.34
N ALA A 10 8.87 -4.08 -7.37
CA ALA A 10 7.95 -5.18 -7.08
C ALA A 10 6.55 -4.67 -6.71
N ALA A 11 6.45 -3.65 -5.84
CA ALA A 11 5.17 -3.05 -5.50
C ALA A 11 4.49 -2.39 -6.72
N GLN A 12 5.25 -1.76 -7.62
CA GLN A 12 4.70 -1.23 -8.88
C GLN A 12 4.18 -2.35 -9.79
N GLN A 13 4.91 -3.47 -9.89
CA GLN A 13 4.47 -4.64 -10.63
C GLN A 13 3.17 -5.22 -10.06
N ILE A 14 3.08 -5.37 -8.73
CA ILE A 14 1.86 -5.81 -8.05
C ILE A 14 0.69 -4.89 -8.36
N ILE A 15 0.87 -3.56 -8.25
CA ILE A 15 -0.19 -2.58 -8.56
C ILE A 15 -0.67 -2.74 -10.01
N ALA A 16 0.24 -2.98 -10.95
CA ALA A 16 -0.10 -3.25 -12.34
C ALA A 16 -0.84 -4.60 -12.50
N SER A 17 -0.40 -5.65 -11.81
CA SER A 17 -1.00 -6.99 -11.83
C SER A 17 -2.41 -7.01 -11.23
N LEU A 18 -2.68 -6.18 -10.22
CA LEU A 18 -4.02 -5.96 -9.66
C LEU A 18 -4.93 -5.13 -10.58
N GLY A 19 -4.43 -4.72 -11.76
CA GLY A 19 -5.22 -4.01 -12.77
C GLY A 19 -5.43 -2.52 -12.48
N LEU A 20 -4.67 -1.92 -11.56
CA LEU A 20 -4.84 -0.50 -11.26
C LEU A 20 -4.36 0.36 -12.45
N PRO A 21 -5.01 1.51 -12.71
CA PRO A 21 -4.66 2.37 -13.84
C PRO A 21 -3.21 2.85 -13.79
N ARG A 22 -2.66 3.22 -14.95
CA ARG A 22 -1.26 3.69 -15.07
C ARG A 22 -0.93 4.89 -14.17
N ALA A 23 -1.93 5.70 -13.82
CA ALA A 23 -1.78 6.81 -12.88
C ALA A 23 -1.44 6.36 -11.44
N GLN A 24 -1.68 5.10 -11.08
CA GLN A 24 -1.36 4.52 -9.78
C GLN A 24 -0.07 3.69 -9.80
N GLN A 25 0.46 3.31 -10.97
CA GLN A 25 1.67 2.49 -11.11
C GLN A 25 2.99 3.27 -10.89
N ASN A 26 2.97 4.28 -10.01
CA ASN A 26 4.10 5.14 -9.70
C ASN A 26 4.71 4.82 -8.32
N GLU A 27 5.93 5.34 -8.09
CA GLU A 27 6.68 5.16 -6.84
C GLU A 27 5.87 5.55 -5.60
N ARG A 28 5.09 6.64 -5.64
CA ARG A 28 4.29 7.08 -4.48
C ARG A 28 3.28 6.03 -4.05
N SER A 29 2.53 5.45 -4.99
CA SER A 29 1.54 4.43 -4.66
C SER A 29 2.20 3.11 -4.25
N ALA A 30 3.33 2.75 -4.85
CA ALA A 30 4.15 1.62 -4.40
C ALA A 30 4.58 1.78 -2.94
N LEU A 31 5.07 2.97 -2.58
CA LEU A 31 5.43 3.30 -1.19
C LEU A 31 4.23 3.29 -0.25
N CYS A 32 3.03 3.69 -0.70
CA CYS A 32 1.80 3.56 0.08
C CYS A 32 1.47 2.08 0.34
N LEU A 33 1.56 1.22 -0.68
CA LEU A 33 1.30 -0.21 -0.55
C LEU A 33 2.29 -0.85 0.44
N LEU A 34 3.58 -0.56 0.30
CA LEU A 34 4.62 -1.07 1.20
C LEU A 34 4.40 -0.63 2.66
N ALA A 35 3.97 0.61 2.87
CA ALA A 35 3.64 1.13 4.21
C ALA A 35 2.42 0.44 4.81
N LEU A 36 1.37 0.20 4.02
CA LEU A 36 0.17 -0.53 4.47
C LEU A 36 0.46 -1.99 4.83
N LEU A 37 1.49 -2.58 4.21
CA LEU A 37 1.95 -3.95 4.46
C LEU A 37 3.06 -4.04 5.53
N ASN A 38 3.52 -2.90 6.05
CA ASN A 38 4.73 -2.80 6.88
C ASN A 38 5.92 -3.61 6.31
N LEU A 39 6.18 -3.47 5.01
CA LEU A 39 7.24 -4.19 4.30
C LEU A 39 8.51 -3.34 4.20
N THR A 40 9.37 -3.46 5.21
CA THR A 40 10.69 -2.83 5.20
C THR A 40 11.64 -3.58 4.25
N PRO A 41 12.71 -2.92 3.75
CA PRO A 41 13.71 -3.59 2.93
C PRO A 41 14.30 -4.82 3.63
N GLY A 42 14.21 -5.98 2.98
CA GLY A 42 14.68 -7.26 3.52
C GLY A 42 13.60 -8.11 4.20
N LYS A 43 12.39 -7.59 4.41
CA LYS A 43 11.25 -8.35 4.95
C LYS A 43 10.52 -9.10 3.84
N ALA A 44 10.33 -10.41 3.98
CA ALA A 44 9.66 -11.19 2.95
C ALA A 44 8.20 -10.77 2.75
N TRP A 45 7.69 -10.88 1.51
CA TRP A 45 6.29 -10.61 1.18
C TRP A 45 5.33 -11.47 2.01
N ALA A 46 5.70 -12.71 2.31
CA ALA A 46 4.92 -13.61 3.17
C ALA A 46 4.73 -13.07 4.61
N ASP A 47 5.66 -12.23 5.09
CA ASP A 47 5.63 -11.60 6.41
C ASP A 47 4.92 -10.23 6.39
N ALA A 48 4.29 -9.85 5.27
CA ALA A 48 3.50 -8.62 5.18
C ALA A 48 2.46 -8.58 6.32
N GLU A 49 2.36 -7.44 6.98
CA GLU A 49 1.42 -7.21 8.07
C GLU A 49 0.17 -6.49 7.58
N ASN A 50 -0.76 -6.22 8.50
CA ASN A 50 -1.98 -5.47 8.17
C ASN A 50 -2.31 -4.40 9.24
N PRO A 51 -1.42 -3.42 9.50
CA PRO A 51 -1.67 -2.35 10.45
C PRO A 51 -2.75 -1.37 9.96
N LEU A 52 -3.38 -0.67 10.92
CA LEU A 52 -4.19 0.52 10.66
C LEU A 52 -3.28 1.74 10.55
N VAL A 53 -3.19 2.36 9.37
CA VAL A 53 -2.29 3.49 9.14
C VAL A 53 -2.99 4.69 8.50
N GLY A 54 -2.70 5.88 9.02
CA GLY A 54 -3.12 7.14 8.40
C GLY A 54 -2.09 7.67 7.39
N ILE A 55 -2.44 8.74 6.67
CA ILE A 55 -1.55 9.32 5.64
C ILE A 55 -0.23 9.85 6.21
N THR A 56 -0.28 10.60 7.32
CA THR A 56 0.93 11.16 7.93
C THR A 56 1.85 10.05 8.46
N PRO A 57 1.34 9.01 9.16
CA PRO A 57 2.10 7.79 9.43
C PRO A 57 2.74 7.15 8.20
N ILE A 58 2.00 6.98 7.08
CA ILE A 58 2.57 6.47 5.82
C ILE A 58 3.76 7.33 5.36
N MET A 59 3.60 8.65 5.30
CA MET A 59 4.68 9.55 4.86
C MET A 59 5.93 9.49 5.76
N ASN A 60 5.73 9.31 7.08
CA ASN A 60 6.84 9.16 8.03
C ASN A 60 7.52 7.80 7.87
N TRP A 61 6.75 6.72 7.74
CA TRP A 61 7.26 5.37 7.51
C TRP A 61 8.09 5.30 6.22
N VAL A 62 7.60 5.92 5.14
CA VAL A 62 8.28 6.01 3.86
C VAL A 62 9.61 6.78 3.97
N ARG A 63 9.65 7.85 4.76
CA ARG A 63 10.88 8.58 5.07
C ARG A 63 11.88 7.70 5.81
N GLU A 64 11.41 6.98 6.82
CA GLU A 64 12.25 6.17 7.71
C GLU A 64 12.88 4.97 7.00
N HIS A 65 12.08 4.18 6.27
CA HIS A 65 12.54 2.89 5.73
C HIS A 65 13.02 2.96 4.27
N TYR A 66 12.55 3.95 3.50
CA TYR A 66 12.88 4.12 2.08
C TYR A 66 13.61 5.43 1.79
N GLY A 67 13.86 6.28 2.79
CA GLY A 67 14.61 7.53 2.64
C GLY A 67 13.89 8.59 1.78
N LYS A 68 12.61 8.40 1.44
CA LYS A 68 11.86 9.30 0.56
C LYS A 68 11.17 10.37 1.39
N VAL A 69 11.64 11.62 1.26
CA VAL A 69 11.09 12.77 1.98
C VAL A 69 10.03 13.44 1.13
N TYR A 70 8.82 13.56 1.68
CA TYR A 70 7.71 14.29 1.08
C TYR A 70 7.31 15.50 1.92
N ALA A 71 7.11 16.65 1.28
CA ALA A 71 6.67 17.86 1.95
C ALA A 71 5.24 17.70 2.53
N PRO A 72 4.90 18.33 3.67
CA PRO A 72 3.60 18.15 4.34
C PRO A 72 2.38 18.43 3.46
N ASN A 73 2.48 19.38 2.53
CA ASN A 73 1.41 19.72 1.59
C ASN A 73 1.10 18.60 0.57
N THR A 74 1.97 17.61 0.40
CA THR A 74 1.74 16.44 -0.47
C THR A 74 0.82 15.39 0.16
N ARG A 75 0.46 15.55 1.44
CA ARG A 75 -0.48 14.67 2.15
C ARG A 75 -1.78 14.47 1.36
N GLU A 76 -2.29 15.53 0.74
CA GLU A 76 -3.51 15.46 -0.06
C GLU A 76 -3.32 14.62 -1.34
N THR A 77 -2.12 14.67 -1.93
CA THR A 77 -1.76 13.83 -3.08
C THR A 77 -1.74 12.36 -2.70
N PHE A 78 -1.12 11.99 -1.58
CA PHE A 78 -1.15 10.61 -1.07
C PHE A 78 -2.58 10.12 -0.86
N ARG A 79 -3.41 10.95 -0.23
CA ARG A 79 -4.81 10.61 0.04
C ARG A 79 -5.61 10.40 -1.24
N ARG A 80 -5.63 11.37 -2.15
CA ARG A 80 -6.54 11.35 -3.32
C ARG A 80 -6.04 10.50 -4.48
N GLN A 81 -4.72 10.50 -4.71
CA GLN A 81 -4.13 9.92 -5.92
C GLN A 81 -3.61 8.49 -5.70
N SER A 82 -3.49 8.04 -4.45
CA SER A 82 -3.06 6.68 -4.11
C SER A 82 -4.10 5.99 -3.23
N MET A 83 -4.30 6.46 -1.98
CA MET A 83 -5.14 5.72 -1.01
C MET A 83 -6.61 5.63 -1.40
N HIS A 84 -7.20 6.70 -1.92
CA HIS A 84 -8.57 6.68 -2.41
C HIS A 84 -8.75 5.73 -3.60
N GLN A 85 -7.72 5.61 -4.45
CA GLN A 85 -7.74 4.72 -5.61
C GLN A 85 -7.57 3.26 -5.19
N PHE A 86 -6.76 2.99 -4.17
CA PHE A 86 -6.67 1.66 -3.55
C PHE A 86 -8.01 1.25 -2.92
N CYS A 87 -8.72 2.19 -2.28
CA CYS A 87 -10.06 1.91 -1.76
C CYS A 87 -11.07 1.64 -2.88
N ALA A 88 -11.05 2.46 -3.93
CA ALA A 88 -11.94 2.29 -5.09
C ALA A 88 -11.69 0.96 -5.82
N ALA A 89 -10.46 0.46 -5.82
CA ALA A 89 -10.08 -0.83 -6.39
C ALA A 89 -10.25 -2.02 -5.43
N GLY A 90 -10.78 -1.81 -4.21
CA GLY A 90 -10.95 -2.87 -3.21
C GLY A 90 -9.66 -3.37 -2.55
N VAL A 91 -8.50 -2.81 -2.86
CA VAL A 91 -7.19 -3.22 -2.31
C VAL A 91 -7.03 -2.80 -0.84
N ALA A 92 -7.64 -1.67 -0.46
CA ALA A 92 -7.56 -1.14 0.89
C ALA A 92 -8.94 -0.75 1.42
N LEU A 93 -9.12 -0.87 2.73
CA LEU A 93 -10.33 -0.48 3.44
C LEU A 93 -10.15 0.90 4.07
N TYR A 94 -11.18 1.74 4.00
CA TYR A 94 -11.22 3.06 4.63
C TYR A 94 -11.92 2.98 5.98
N ASN A 95 -11.22 3.35 7.06
CA ASN A 95 -11.71 3.32 8.44
C ASN A 95 -12.36 1.99 8.87
N PRO A 96 -11.74 0.82 8.62
CA PRO A 96 -12.34 -0.47 9.03
C PRO A 96 -12.47 -0.60 10.55
N ASP A 97 -11.69 0.16 11.32
CA ASP A 97 -11.78 0.23 12.79
C ASP A 97 -13.02 0.99 13.30
N LYS A 98 -13.50 1.96 12.51
CA LYS A 98 -14.66 2.79 12.83
C LYS A 98 -15.36 3.25 11.54
N PRO A 99 -16.26 2.43 10.98
CA PRO A 99 -16.91 2.73 9.70
C PRO A 99 -17.75 4.01 9.71
N ASP A 100 -18.28 4.42 10.87
CA ASP A 100 -19.06 5.64 11.06
C ASP A 100 -18.20 6.92 11.24
N ARG A 101 -16.87 6.82 11.11
CA ARG A 101 -15.98 7.98 11.22
C ARG A 101 -16.35 9.01 10.14
N PRO A 102 -16.53 10.30 10.51
CA PRO A 102 -16.82 11.36 9.55
C PRO A 102 -15.77 11.43 8.44
N VAL A 103 -16.21 11.60 7.19
CA VAL A 103 -15.33 11.65 6.00
C VAL A 103 -14.21 12.69 6.12
N ASN A 104 -14.46 13.80 6.82
CA ASN A 104 -13.49 14.88 7.04
C ASN A 104 -12.63 14.70 8.30
N SER A 105 -12.69 13.53 8.94
CA SER A 105 -11.94 13.29 10.17
C SER A 105 -10.43 13.29 9.91
N PRO A 106 -9.63 14.00 10.73
CA PRO A 106 -8.17 13.92 10.64
C PRO A 106 -7.63 12.55 11.09
N LYS A 107 -8.46 11.73 11.73
CA LYS A 107 -8.12 10.39 12.25
C LYS A 107 -8.43 9.27 11.26
N ALA A 108 -8.61 9.59 9.98
CA ALA A 108 -8.84 8.57 8.98
C ALA A 108 -7.63 7.62 8.88
N VAL A 109 -7.93 6.32 8.83
CA VAL A 109 -6.93 5.25 8.69
C VAL A 109 -7.34 4.32 7.56
N TYR A 110 -6.35 3.59 7.09
CA TYR A 110 -6.46 2.62 6.01
C TYR A 110 -5.82 1.30 6.44
N GLN A 111 -6.28 0.22 5.85
CA GLN A 111 -5.77 -1.13 6.08
C GLN A 111 -5.88 -1.90 4.77
N ILE A 112 -5.01 -2.88 4.52
CA ILE A 112 -5.18 -3.76 3.36
C ILE A 112 -6.41 -4.64 3.56
N GLU A 113 -7.17 -4.83 2.50
CA GLU A 113 -8.30 -5.75 2.51
C GLU A 113 -7.79 -7.19 2.76
N PRO A 114 -8.40 -7.98 3.66
CA PRO A 114 -7.87 -9.30 4.05
C PRO A 114 -7.62 -10.29 2.91
N ALA A 115 -8.48 -10.36 1.89
CA ALA A 115 -8.24 -11.21 0.72
C ALA A 115 -7.04 -10.69 -0.11
N ALA A 116 -6.95 -9.37 -0.30
CA ALA A 116 -5.83 -8.74 -0.97
C ALA A 116 -4.51 -9.04 -0.23
N LEU A 117 -4.48 -8.95 1.10
CA LEU A 117 -3.31 -9.30 1.91
C LEU A 117 -2.88 -10.75 1.68
N SER A 118 -3.85 -11.67 1.64
CA SER A 118 -3.59 -13.10 1.43
C SER A 118 -2.93 -13.34 0.08
N THR A 119 -3.44 -12.69 -0.98
CA THR A 119 -2.83 -12.71 -2.31
C THR A 119 -1.44 -12.09 -2.32
N LEU A 120 -1.27 -10.90 -1.74
CA LEU A 120 0.00 -10.16 -1.70
C LEU A 120 1.13 -10.94 -1.02
N ARG A 121 0.81 -11.72 0.03
CA ARG A 121 1.78 -12.58 0.72
C ARG A 121 2.34 -13.71 -0.14
N THR A 122 1.66 -14.05 -1.23
CA THR A 122 2.13 -15.08 -2.18
C THR A 122 3.02 -14.52 -3.29
N PHE A 123 3.25 -13.21 -3.34
CA PHE A 123 4.06 -12.58 -4.39
C PHE A 123 5.48 -13.18 -4.45
N GLY A 124 5.92 -13.51 -5.67
CA GLY A 124 7.20 -14.17 -5.93
C GLY A 124 7.20 -15.69 -5.67
N SER A 125 6.11 -16.26 -5.16
CA SER A 125 5.93 -17.71 -5.03
C SER A 125 5.24 -18.32 -6.27
N PRO A 126 5.33 -19.64 -6.48
CA PRO A 126 4.58 -20.32 -7.54
C PRO A 126 3.06 -20.10 -7.47
N ALA A 127 2.52 -19.86 -6.26
CA ALA A 127 1.08 -19.68 -6.03
C ALA A 127 0.57 -18.27 -6.39
N TRP A 128 1.45 -17.34 -6.77
CA TRP A 128 1.08 -15.95 -7.05
C TRP A 128 0.01 -15.83 -8.14
N HIS A 129 0.19 -16.52 -9.26
CA HIS A 129 -0.72 -16.39 -10.41
C HIS A 129 -2.10 -16.97 -10.10
N ASP A 130 -2.17 -18.12 -9.44
CA ASP A 130 -3.44 -18.72 -9.01
C ASP A 130 -4.15 -17.83 -7.98
N SER A 131 -3.42 -17.33 -6.98
CA SER A 131 -3.99 -16.46 -5.95
C SER A 131 -4.53 -15.16 -6.53
N LEU A 132 -3.80 -14.56 -7.49
CA LEU A 132 -4.22 -13.35 -8.20
C LEU A 132 -5.45 -13.58 -9.07
N ALA A 133 -5.60 -14.76 -9.70
CA ALA A 133 -6.75 -15.06 -10.54
C ALA A 133 -8.04 -15.30 -9.75
N THR A 134 -7.92 -15.71 -8.48
CA THR A 134 -9.06 -15.96 -7.57
C THR A 134 -9.44 -14.76 -6.70
N TYR A 135 -8.65 -13.69 -6.75
CA TYR A 135 -8.89 -12.43 -6.04
C TYR A 135 -9.79 -11.51 -6.86
#